data_AF-A0A3M2ARF3-F1
#
_entry.id   AF-A0A3M2ARF3-F1
#
_cell.length_a   1.000
_cell.length_b   1.000
_cell.length_c   1.000
_cell.angle_alpha   90.00
_cell.angle_beta   90.00
_cell.angle_gamma   90.00
#
_symmetry.space_group_name_H-M   'P 1'
#
loop_
_entity.id
_entity.type
_entity.pdbx_description
1 polymer ?
#
loop_
_entity_poly.entity_id
_entity_poly.type
_entity_poly.pdbx_seq_one_letter_code
_entity_poly.pdbx_strand_id
1 'polypeptide(L)'
;MNPRILTRCRESYRVLSDWLDGRLGRADRLWLRGHLLMCQKCRHYAAQFRKVHELTTGMEVAETPADFERVVAAVLDAWRRSQRPAS
;
A
#
# COMPACT_ATOMS: atom_id res chain seq x y z
N MET A 1 -12.64 2.57 14.35
CA MET A 1 -12.48 1.38 13.48
C MET A 1 -12.81 0.12 14.28
N ASN A 2 -13.56 -0.83 13.70
CA ASN A 2 -14.19 -1.94 14.42
C ASN A 2 -13.31 -3.22 14.34
N PRO A 3 -12.83 -3.77 15.47
CA PRO A 3 -11.80 -4.81 15.50
C PRO A 3 -12.23 -6.20 15.00
N ARG A 4 -13.52 -6.41 14.70
CA ARG A 4 -14.03 -7.71 14.21
C ARG A 4 -13.75 -7.99 12.72
N ILE A 5 -13.31 -6.98 11.96
CA ILE A 5 -13.29 -7.01 10.49
C ILE A 5 -12.09 -7.82 9.93
N LEU A 6 -11.01 -8.00 10.70
CA LEU A 6 -9.77 -8.70 10.30
C LEU A 6 -9.83 -10.24 10.32
N THR A 7 -11.02 -10.81 10.52
CA THR A 7 -11.24 -12.26 10.52
C THR A 7 -11.56 -12.82 9.12
N ARG A 8 -11.88 -11.96 8.15
CA ARG A 8 -12.18 -12.35 6.76
C ARG A 8 -10.96 -12.16 5.88
N CYS A 9 -10.71 -13.12 4.98
CA CYS A 9 -9.58 -13.09 4.05
C CYS A 9 -9.48 -11.79 3.25
N ARG A 10 -10.62 -11.25 2.77
CA ARG A 10 -10.67 -10.00 2.00
C ARG A 10 -10.10 -8.81 2.79
N GLU A 11 -10.40 -8.71 4.08
CA GLU A 11 -9.91 -7.60 4.88
C GLU A 11 -8.43 -7.77 5.21
N SER A 12 -8.01 -9.00 5.52
CA SER A 12 -6.60 -9.33 5.76
C SER A 12 -5.70 -8.90 4.60
N TYR A 13 -6.20 -8.98 3.35
CA TYR A 13 -5.46 -8.49 2.17
C TYR A 13 -5.32 -6.97 2.15
N ARG A 14 -6.34 -6.22 2.57
CA ARG A 14 -6.32 -4.75 2.52
C ARG A 14 -5.30 -4.15 3.48
N VAL A 15 -5.15 -4.74 4.66
CA VAL A 15 -4.25 -4.24 5.70
C VAL A 15 -2.83 -4.82 5.61
N LEU A 16 -2.56 -5.68 4.62
CA LEU A 16 -1.30 -6.38 4.52
C LEU A 16 -0.14 -5.44 4.19
N SER A 17 -0.37 -4.43 3.34
CA SER A 17 0.61 -3.40 3.02
C SER A 17 0.98 -2.60 4.28
N ASP A 18 -0.02 -2.08 5.00
CA ASP A 18 0.21 -1.33 6.24
C ASP A 18 0.91 -2.17 7.32
N TRP A 19 0.67 -3.48 7.34
CA TRP A 19 1.39 -4.39 8.22
C TRP A 19 2.88 -4.49 7.88
N LEU A 20 3.22 -4.65 6.59
CA LEU A 20 4.61 -4.73 6.13
C LEU A 20 5.35 -3.41 6.26
N ASP A 21 4.66 -2.30 6.03
CA ASP A 21 5.20 -0.94 6.20
C ASP A 21 5.29 -0.53 7.69
N GLY A 22 4.86 -1.39 8.62
CA GLY A 22 4.88 -1.12 10.06
C GLY A 22 3.82 -0.10 10.55
N ARG A 23 2.95 0.38 9.65
CA ARG A 23 1.90 1.39 9.88
C ARG A 23 0.65 0.85 10.58
N LEU A 24 0.49 -0.46 10.66
CA LEU A 24 -0.67 -1.09 11.29
C LEU A 24 -0.66 -0.93 12.83
N GLY A 25 -1.80 -0.63 13.44
CA GLY A 25 -1.95 -0.51 14.89
C GLY A 25 -1.63 -1.80 15.66
N ARG A 26 -1.32 -1.70 16.96
CA ARG A 26 -0.98 -2.89 17.80
C ARG A 26 -2.11 -3.93 17.87
N ALA A 27 -3.35 -3.48 18.05
CA ALA A 27 -4.52 -4.37 18.12
C ALA A 27 -4.76 -5.08 16.77
N ASP A 28 -4.70 -4.34 15.67
CA ASP A 28 -4.93 -4.87 14.32
C ASP A 28 -3.84 -5.86 13.92
N ARG A 29 -2.59 -5.62 14.33
CA ARG A 29 -1.50 -6.60 14.18
C ARG A 29 -1.80 -7.92 14.87
N LEU A 30 -2.37 -7.89 16.07
CA LEU A 30 -2.71 -9.11 16.81
C LEU A 30 -3.82 -9.89 16.10
N TRP A 31 -4.87 -9.21 15.64
CA TRP A 31 -5.96 -9.82 14.89
C TRP A 31 -5.49 -10.43 13.57
N LEU A 32 -4.69 -9.70 12.79
CA LEU A 32 -4.12 -10.21 11.54
C LEU A 32 -3.26 -11.45 11.80
N ARG A 33 -2.40 -11.44 12.83
CA ARG A 33 -1.62 -12.63 13.23
C ARG A 33 -2.52 -13.82 13.56
N GLY A 34 -3.60 -13.59 14.32
CA GLY A 34 -4.59 -14.61 14.63
C GLY A 34 -5.22 -15.23 13.37
N HIS A 35 -5.60 -14.39 12.40
CA HIS A 35 -6.12 -14.89 11.13
C HIS A 35 -5.07 -15.66 10.31
N LEU A 36 -3.83 -15.18 10.24
CA LEU A 36 -2.73 -15.87 9.54
C LEU A 36 -2.36 -17.22 10.18
N LEU A 37 -2.61 -17.41 11.49
CA LEU A 37 -2.47 -18.71 12.15
C LEU A 37 -3.55 -19.70 11.66
N MET A 38 -4.80 -19.24 11.57
CA MET A 38 -5.95 -20.09 11.23
C MET A 38 -6.21 -20.28 9.74
N CYS A 39 -5.71 -19.39 8.87
CA CYS A 39 -5.97 -19.44 7.43
C CYS A 39 -4.69 -19.70 6.62
N GLN A 40 -4.54 -20.91 6.09
CA GLN A 40 -3.40 -21.29 5.25
C GLN A 40 -3.29 -20.43 3.97
N LYS A 41 -4.41 -20.09 3.34
CA LYS A 41 -4.45 -19.29 2.10
C LYS A 41 -3.88 -17.89 2.33
N CYS A 42 -4.36 -17.20 3.38
CA CYS A 42 -3.85 -15.88 3.72
C CYS A 42 -2.40 -15.92 4.21
N ARG A 43 -1.97 -17.00 4.87
CA ARG A 43 -0.55 -17.19 5.22
C ARG A 43 0.35 -17.33 3.99
N HIS A 44 -0.07 -18.09 2.98
CA HIS A 44 0.68 -18.22 1.73
C HIS A 44 0.74 -16.88 0.99
N TYR A 45 -0.40 -16.19 0.87
CA TYR A 45 -0.45 -14.86 0.26
C TYR A 45 0.44 -13.85 0.99
N ALA A 46 0.41 -13.84 2.32
CA ALA A 46 1.28 -12.97 3.13
C ALA A 46 2.78 -13.26 2.94
N ALA A 47 3.15 -14.52 2.67
CA ALA A 47 4.52 -14.87 2.36
C ALA A 47 4.93 -14.37 0.96
N GLN A 48 4.06 -14.53 -0.04
CA GLN A 48 4.28 -13.99 -1.39
C GLN A 48 4.42 -12.47 -1.37
N PHE A 49 3.54 -11.78 -0.65
CA PHE A 49 3.55 -10.32 -0.55
C PHE A 49 4.78 -9.80 0.20
N ARG A 50 5.26 -10.51 1.24
CA ARG A 50 6.55 -10.24 1.87
C ARG A 50 7.71 -10.32 0.88
N LYS A 51 7.71 -11.34 0.01
CA LYS A 51 8.77 -11.48 -0.98
C LYS A 51 8.79 -10.32 -1.96
N VAL A 52 7.61 -9.86 -2.40
CA VAL A 52 7.48 -8.66 -3.22
C VAL A 52 8.03 -7.45 -2.46
N HIS A 53 7.59 -7.22 -1.22
CA HIS A 53 8.03 -6.08 -0.41
C HIS A 53 9.55 -6.04 -0.21
N GLU A 54 10.17 -7.17 0.13
CA GLU A 54 11.63 -7.30 0.27
C GLU A 54 12.39 -6.94 -1.02
N LEU A 55 11.87 -7.37 -2.17
CA LEU A 55 12.48 -7.06 -3.47
C LEU A 55 12.38 -5.56 -3.78
N THR A 56 11.29 -4.90 -3.38
CA THR A 56 11.09 -3.47 -3.66
C THR A 56 11.77 -2.56 -2.65
N THR A 57 11.92 -2.97 -1.38
CA THR A 57 12.56 -2.12 -0.35
C THR A 57 14.07 -2.01 -0.52
N GLY A 58 14.71 -2.98 -1.18
CA GLY A 58 16.15 -2.94 -1.49
C GLY A 58 16.52 -2.14 -2.73
N MET A 59 15.53 -1.55 -3.42
CA MET A 59 15.79 -0.79 -4.64
C MET A 59 16.37 0.59 -4.32
N GLU A 60 17.41 0.98 -5.05
CA GLU A 60 17.96 2.33 -4.97
C GLU A 60 16.89 3.33 -5.39
N VAL A 61 16.52 4.23 -4.47
CA VAL A 61 15.62 5.33 -4.78
C VAL A 61 16.41 6.31 -5.62
N ALA A 62 16.10 6.36 -6.92
CA ALA A 62 16.73 7.32 -7.82
C ALA A 62 16.53 8.74 -7.27
N GLU A 63 17.59 9.54 -7.30
CA GLU A 63 17.49 10.95 -6.97
C GLU A 63 16.45 11.61 -7.87
N THR A 64 15.61 12.43 -7.25
CA THR A 64 14.61 13.19 -7.98
C THR A 64 15.34 14.21 -8.86
N PRO A 65 15.09 14.26 -10.18
CA PRO A 65 15.72 15.25 -11.05
C PRO A 65 15.48 16.67 -10.55
N ALA A 66 16.48 17.55 -10.69
CA ALA A 66 16.43 18.91 -10.15
C ALA A 66 15.23 19.74 -10.66
N ASP A 67 14.67 19.40 -11.81
CA ASP A 67 13.52 20.09 -12.39
C ASP A 67 12.19 19.33 -12.28
N PHE A 68 12.14 18.24 -11.51
CA PHE A 68 10.97 17.40 -11.35
C PHE A 68 9.72 18.20 -10.95
N GLU A 69 9.83 19.08 -9.93
CA GLU A 69 8.70 19.90 -9.48
C GLU A 69 8.16 20.79 -10.59
N ARG A 70 9.05 21.43 -11.35
CA ARG A 70 8.69 22.29 -12.48
C ARG A 70 7.97 21.52 -13.58
N VAL A 71 8.48 20.33 -13.93
CA VAL A 71 7.88 19.47 -14.96
C VAL A 71 6.52 18.96 -14.51
N VAL A 72 6.40 18.44 -13.28
CA VAL A 72 5.15 17.93 -12.73
C VAL A 72 4.10 19.03 -12.67
N ALA A 73 4.45 20.22 -12.20
CA ALA A 73 3.54 21.37 -12.16
C ALA A 73 3.02 21.73 -13.57
N ALA A 74 3.93 21.81 -14.56
CA ALA A 74 3.55 22.13 -15.93
C ALA A 74 2.59 21.10 -16.55
N VAL A 75 2.83 19.80 -16.31
CA VAL A 75 1.98 18.70 -16.79
C VAL A 75 0.60 18.76 -16.12
N LEU A 76 0.54 18.92 -14.80
CA LEU A 76 -0.71 19.01 -14.05
C LEU A 76 -1.56 20.22 -14.46
N ASP A 77 -0.91 21.36 -14.71
CA ASP A 77 -1.58 22.56 -15.20
C ASP A 77 -2.13 22.40 -16.62
N ALA A 78 -1.36 21.77 -17.52
CA ALA A 78 -1.83 21.45 -18.86
C ALA A 78 -3.06 20.53 -18.84
N TRP A 79 -3.02 19.49 -18.00
CA TRP A 79 -4.13 18.56 -17.80
C TRP A 79 -5.37 19.22 -17.18
N ARG A 80 -5.18 20.19 -16.27
CA ARG A 80 -6.28 20.97 -15.70
C ARG A 80 -6.94 21.88 -16.75
N ARG A 81 -6.14 22.45 -17.66
CA ARG A 81 -6.65 23.27 -18.77
C ARG A 81 -7.43 22.44 -19.79
N SER A 82 -6.98 21.22 -20.11
CA SER A 82 -7.66 20.35 -21.08
C SER A 82 -9.00 19.79 -20.59
N GLN A 83 -9.19 19.69 -19.28
CA GLN A 83 -10.47 19.27 -18.68
C GLN A 83 -11.42 20.44 -18.40
N ARG A 84 -11.00 21.68 -18.62
CA ARG A 84 -11.88 22.83 -18.43
C ARG A 84 -12.89 22.82 -19.58
N PRO A 85 -14.20 22.63 -19.32
CA PRO A 85 -15.18 22.64 -20.39
C PRO A 85 -15.15 24.02 -21.08
N ALA A 86 -15.21 24.02 -22.41
CA ALA A 86 -15.39 25.24 -23.19
C ALA A 86 -16.74 25.84 -22.79
N SER A 87 -16.69 26.98 -22.11
CA SER A 87 -17.87 27.82 -21.81
C SER A 87 -18.43 28.40 -23.10
#